data_AF-A0A455U2U5-F1
#
_entry.id   AF-A0A455U2U5-F1
#
_cell.length_a   1.000
_cell.length_b   1.000
_cell.length_c   1.000
_cell.angle_alpha   90.00
_cell.angle_beta   90.00
_cell.angle_gamma   90.00
#
_symmetry.space_group_name_H-M   'P 1'
#
loop_
_entity.id
_entity.type
_entity.pdbx_description
1 polymer ?
#
loop_
_entity_poly.entity_id
_entity_poly.type
_entity_poly.pdbx_seq_one_letter_code
_entity_poly.pdbx_strand_id
1 'polypeptide(L)'
;MPVDGQHLDSNATLELGVRPEHLVLEEQGPLSGQIEVLERLGGQTSLYVRMNDTLVTIMADGDVAHRVHDTVRFGFNPKCAHLFDADGLALPSLQQHPLAGLTRHDNRASDSPSEETA
;
A
#
# COMPACT_ATOMS: atom_id res chain seq x y z
N MET A 1 -2.71 5.93 10.77
CA MET A 1 -3.49 4.76 10.33
C MET A 1 -4.90 4.93 10.90
N PRO A 2 -5.97 4.96 10.10
CA PRO A 2 -7.35 5.11 10.62
C PRO A 2 -7.93 3.73 10.94
N VAL A 3 -7.61 3.17 12.11
CA VAL A 3 -8.12 1.86 12.58
C VAL A 3 -8.76 1.99 13.96
N ASP A 4 -9.69 1.08 14.30
CA ASP A 4 -10.34 1.02 15.60
C ASP A 4 -9.44 0.30 16.61
N GLY A 5 -8.91 1.06 17.56
CA GLY A 5 -8.05 0.59 18.64
C GLY A 5 -8.65 0.71 20.03
N GLN A 6 -9.97 0.90 20.17
CA GLN A 6 -10.62 1.18 21.45
C GLN A 6 -10.37 0.12 22.54
N HIS A 7 -10.08 -1.12 22.14
CA HIS A 7 -9.86 -2.25 23.04
C HIS A 7 -8.38 -2.52 23.33
N LEU A 8 -7.46 -1.69 22.81
CA LEU A 8 -6.02 -1.88 22.95
C LEU A 8 -5.46 -1.07 24.12
N ASP A 9 -4.51 -1.68 24.82
CA ASP A 9 -3.67 -0.96 25.78
C ASP A 9 -2.81 0.09 25.05
N SER A 10 -2.55 1.24 25.71
CA SER A 10 -1.76 2.33 25.10
C SER A 10 -0.31 1.94 24.77
N ASN A 11 0.20 0.84 25.34
CA ASN A 11 1.53 0.30 25.09
C ASN A 11 1.48 -1.03 24.31
N ALA A 12 0.33 -1.38 23.71
CA ALA A 12 0.22 -2.56 22.89
C ALA A 12 1.22 -2.50 21.72
N THR A 13 1.97 -3.58 21.55
CA THR A 13 2.82 -3.75 20.37
C THR A 13 1.94 -4.26 19.24
N LEU A 14 2.04 -3.60 18.08
CA LEU A 14 1.26 -3.90 16.89
C LEU A 14 2.18 -4.16 15.72
N GLU A 15 1.74 -4.99 14.79
CA GLU A 15 2.43 -5.18 13.51
C GLU A 15 1.87 -4.24 12.45
N LEU A 16 2.75 -3.58 11.70
CA LEU A 16 2.39 -2.69 10.59
C LEU A 16 2.56 -3.42 9.26
N GLY A 17 1.46 -3.61 8.54
CA GLY A 17 1.46 -4.17 7.19
C GLY A 17 1.24 -3.11 6.13
N VAL A 18 2.22 -2.86 5.26
CA VAL A 18 2.13 -2.02 4.06
C VAL A 18 2.37 -2.90 2.84
N ARG A 19 1.53 -2.79 1.81
CA ARG A 19 1.77 -3.49 0.54
C ARG A 19 2.95 -2.86 -0.22
N PRO A 20 3.79 -3.62 -0.93
CA PRO A 20 4.94 -3.08 -1.67
C PRO A 20 4.60 -1.94 -2.63
N GLU A 21 3.45 -2.04 -3.32
CA GLU A 21 2.94 -1.04 -4.26
C GLU A 21 2.42 0.25 -3.60
N HIS A 22 2.26 0.25 -2.28
CA HIS A 22 1.87 1.44 -1.51
C HIS A 22 3.08 2.17 -0.88
N LEU A 23 4.28 1.61 -1.02
CA LEU A 23 5.52 2.29 -0.67
C LEU A 23 5.98 3.13 -1.86
N VAL A 24 6.09 4.43 -1.64
CA VAL A 24 6.40 5.40 -2.69
C VAL A 24 7.77 5.98 -2.44
N LEU A 25 8.64 5.94 -3.45
CA LEU A 25 9.94 6.60 -3.41
C LEU A 25 9.74 8.11 -3.39
N GLU A 26 10.31 8.77 -2.38
CA GLU A 26 10.16 10.21 -2.16
C GLU A 26 11.46 10.76 -1.58
N GLU A 27 12.07 11.78 -2.19
CA GLU A 27 13.34 12.36 -1.73
C GLU A 27 13.29 12.89 -0.29
N GLN A 28 12.10 13.29 0.16
CA GLN A 28 11.83 13.76 1.52
C GLN A 28 11.02 12.76 2.36
N GLY A 29 10.93 11.51 1.92
CA GLY A 29 10.21 10.44 2.59
C GLY A 29 10.73 10.19 4.03
N PRO A 30 9.84 9.87 4.99
CA PRO A 30 10.21 9.72 6.39
C PRO A 30 11.08 8.48 6.65
N LEU A 31 11.04 7.48 5.75
CA LEU A 31 11.82 6.24 5.85
C LEU A 31 13.02 6.33 4.92
N SER A 32 14.11 5.66 5.30
CA SER A 32 15.31 5.54 4.47
C SER A 32 15.93 4.15 4.58
N GLY A 33 16.58 3.72 3.51
CA GLY A 33 17.30 2.45 3.50
C GLY A 33 18.16 2.31 2.26
N GLN A 34 18.98 1.27 2.24
CA GLN A 34 19.88 0.98 1.13
C GLN A 34 19.32 -0.13 0.25
N ILE A 35 19.37 0.05 -1.06
CA ILE A 35 18.98 -1.01 -2.01
C ILE A 35 20.00 -2.15 -1.96
N GLU A 36 19.57 -3.35 -1.57
CA GLU A 36 20.38 -4.58 -1.64
C GLU A 36 20.21 -5.29 -2.97
N VAL A 37 18.97 -5.34 -3.49
CA VAL A 37 18.63 -6.01 -4.75
C VAL A 37 17.66 -5.16 -5.54
N LEU A 38 17.84 -5.16 -6.86
CA LEU A 38 16.98 -4.47 -7.83
C LEU A 38 16.61 -5.44 -8.95
N GLU A 39 15.32 -5.76 -9.09
CA GLU A 39 14.78 -6.68 -10.09
C GLU A 39 13.91 -5.91 -11.08
N ARG A 40 14.29 -5.91 -12.37
CA ARG A 40 13.54 -5.24 -13.45
C ARG A 40 12.65 -6.24 -14.16
N LEU A 41 11.34 -6.06 -14.04
CA LEU A 41 10.29 -6.98 -14.54
C LEU A 41 9.53 -6.38 -15.74
N GLY A 42 10.19 -5.53 -16.51
CA GLY A 42 9.59 -4.80 -17.63
C GLY A 42 8.85 -3.55 -17.16
N GLY A 43 7.54 -3.65 -16.92
CA GLY A 43 6.71 -2.50 -16.52
C GLY A 43 6.88 -2.07 -15.05
N GLN A 44 7.50 -2.92 -14.24
CA GLN A 44 7.72 -2.68 -12.82
C GLN A 44 9.14 -3.04 -12.42
N THR A 45 9.62 -2.41 -11.35
CA THR A 45 10.90 -2.72 -10.70
C THR A 45 10.66 -3.04 -9.23
N SER A 46 11.08 -4.23 -8.79
CA SER A 46 11.08 -4.57 -7.36
C SER A 46 12.41 -4.16 -6.74
N LEU A 47 12.35 -3.35 -5.68
CA LEU A 47 13.50 -2.92 -4.90
C LEU A 47 13.46 -3.61 -3.54
N TYR A 48 14.52 -4.31 -3.18
CA TYR A 48 14.70 -4.88 -1.85
C TYR A 48 15.62 -3.94 -1.07
N VAL A 49 15.05 -3.24 -0.11
CA VAL A 49 15.67 -2.13 0.62
C VAL A 49 15.93 -2.55 2.06
N ARG A 50 17.19 -2.54 2.48
CA ARG A 50 17.59 -2.75 3.86
C ARG A 50 17.38 -1.47 4.66
N MET A 51 16.48 -1.54 5.65
CA MET A 51 16.24 -0.50 6.64
C MET A 51 16.59 -1.07 8.02
N ASN A 52 17.74 -0.69 8.56
CA ASN A 52 18.32 -1.31 9.77
C ASN A 52 18.40 -2.83 9.62
N ASP A 53 17.74 -3.61 10.48
CA ASP A 53 17.71 -5.07 10.41
C ASP A 53 16.56 -5.63 9.54
N THR A 54 15.69 -4.77 9.02
CA THR A 54 14.49 -5.16 8.25
C THR A 54 14.75 -5.04 6.76
N LEU A 55 14.34 -6.07 5.99
CA LEU A 55 14.29 -6.00 4.53
C LEU A 55 12.87 -5.61 4.09
N VAL A 56 12.76 -4.54 3.31
CA VAL A 56 11.50 -4.00 2.81
C VAL A 56 11.46 -4.14 1.29
N THR A 57 10.35 -4.59 0.73
CA THR A 57 10.14 -4.63 -0.72
C THR A 57 9.32 -3.43 -1.17
N ILE A 58 9.83 -2.66 -2.12
CA ILE A 58 9.13 -1.55 -2.78
C ILE A 58 8.88 -1.93 -4.23
N MET A 59 7.67 -1.71 -4.72
CA MET A 59 7.33 -1.91 -6.13
C MET A 59 7.19 -0.54 -6.80
N ALA A 60 8.14 -0.22 -7.68
CA ALA A 60 8.18 1.04 -8.43
C ALA A 60 7.95 0.79 -9.93
N ASP A 61 7.76 1.86 -10.69
CA ASP A 61 7.64 1.79 -12.15
C ASP A 61 8.93 1.26 -12.82
N GLY A 62 8.83 0.79 -14.07
CA GLY A 62 9.95 0.17 -14.78
C GLY A 62 11.14 1.12 -15.08
N ASP A 63 10.94 2.43 -15.01
CA ASP A 63 11.88 3.46 -15.43
C ASP A 63 12.74 4.06 -14.30
N VAL A 64 12.70 3.49 -13.09
CA VAL A 64 13.55 3.96 -11.99
C VAL A 64 15.05 3.90 -12.32
N ALA A 65 15.72 5.03 -12.11
CA ALA A 65 17.15 5.24 -12.40
C ALA A 65 18.09 4.79 -11.26
N HIS A 66 17.54 4.20 -10.19
CA HIS A 66 18.32 3.73 -9.04
C HIS A 66 19.22 2.53 -9.37
N ARG A 67 20.25 2.38 -8.54
CA ARG A 67 21.23 1.30 -8.56
C ARG A 67 21.25 0.56 -7.23
N VAL A 68 21.74 -0.68 -7.28
CA VAL A 68 22.10 -1.41 -6.06
C VAL A 68 23.11 -0.57 -5.26
N HIS A 69 22.98 -0.57 -3.95
CA HIS A 69 23.70 0.24 -2.97
C HIS A 69 23.32 1.72 -2.88
N ASP A 70 22.42 2.24 -3.74
CA ASP A 70 21.87 3.58 -3.53
C ASP A 70 21.09 3.63 -2.21
N THR A 71 21.21 4.76 -1.51
CA THR A 71 20.30 5.07 -0.40
C THR A 71 19.07 5.75 -0.97
N VAL A 72 17.90 5.19 -0.68
CA VAL A 72 16.61 5.74 -1.08
C VAL A 72 15.81 6.19 0.13
N ARG A 73 14.93 7.16 -0.09
CA ARG A 73 13.93 7.59 0.87
C ARG A 73 12.55 7.27 0.31
N PHE A 74 11.64 6.92 1.20
CA PHE A 74 10.30 6.49 0.82
C PHE A 74 9.30 6.74 1.94
N GLY A 75 8.03 6.69 1.59
CA GLY A 75 6.90 6.83 2.49
C GLY A 75 5.73 5.95 2.05
N PHE A 76 4.62 6.08 2.75
CA PHE A 76 3.36 5.46 2.36
C PHE A 76 2.20 6.30 2.88
N ASN A 77 1.05 6.21 2.21
CA ASN A 77 -0.16 6.85 2.69
C ASN A 77 -0.70 6.07 3.90
N PRO A 78 -0.94 6.70 5.07
CA PRO A 78 -1.51 6.03 6.23
C PRO A 78 -2.94 5.50 6.05
N LYS A 79 -3.55 5.68 4.88
CA LYS A 79 -4.85 5.05 4.54
C LYS A 79 -4.69 3.70 3.86
N CYS A 80 -3.47 3.37 3.41
CA CYS A 80 -3.15 2.18 2.62
C CYS A 80 -2.39 1.11 3.41
N ALA A 81 -2.28 1.26 4.73
CA ALA A 81 -1.62 0.28 5.57
C ALA A 81 -2.53 -0.19 6.72
N HIS A 82 -2.14 -1.33 7.27
CA HIS A 82 -2.91 -2.15 8.18
C HIS A 82 -2.15 -2.31 9.50
N LEU A 83 -2.89 -2.38 10.60
CA LEU A 83 -2.34 -2.72 11.90
C LEU A 83 -2.92 -4.06 12.34
N PHE A 84 -2.07 -4.92 12.89
CA PHE A 84 -2.44 -6.21 13.45
C PHE A 84 -2.09 -6.25 14.94
N ASP A 85 -2.97 -6.86 15.73
CA ASP A 85 -2.74 -7.07 17.16
C ASP A 85 -1.78 -8.25 17.42
N ALA A 86 -1.54 -8.53 18.70
CA ALA A 86 -0.64 -9.60 19.14
C ALA A 86 -1.12 -11.01 18.77
N ASP A 87 -2.42 -11.18 18.48
CA ASP A 87 -3.01 -12.44 18.01
C ASP A 87 -2.95 -12.53 16.47
N GLY A 88 -2.38 -11.53 15.79
CA GLY A 88 -2.27 -11.44 14.34
C GLY A 88 -3.59 -11.05 13.66
N LEU A 89 -4.59 -10.57 14.40
CA LEU A 89 -5.85 -10.12 13.85
C LEU A 89 -5.75 -8.67 13.39
N ALA A 90 -6.30 -8.40 12.20
CA ALA A 90 -6.33 -7.05 11.65
C ALA A 90 -7.30 -6.17 12.43
N LEU A 91 -6.85 -4.98 12.83
CA LEU A 91 -7.70 -3.98 13.44
C LEU A 91 -8.70 -3.45 12.40
N PRO A 92 -9.99 -3.27 12.76
CA PRO A 92 -11.00 -2.76 11.83
C PRO A 92 -10.63 -1.37 11.30
N SER A 93 -10.69 -1.17 9.98
CA SER A 93 -10.47 0.15 9.38
C SER A 93 -11.64 1.08 9.71
N LEU A 94 -11.34 2.29 10.19
CA LEU A 94 -12.30 3.37 10.38
C LEU A 94 -12.67 4.07 9.07
N GLN A 95 -11.91 3.84 8.00
CA GLN A 95 -12.29 4.23 6.65
C GLN A 95 -13.01 3.07 5.96
N GLN A 96 -14.25 3.31 5.55
CA GLN A 96 -14.93 2.43 4.61
C GLN A 96 -14.27 2.53 3.25
N HIS A 97 -13.88 1.38 2.69
CA HIS A 97 -13.40 1.31 1.32
C HIS A 97 -14.53 1.72 0.37
N PRO A 98 -14.29 2.53 -0.69
CA PRO A 98 -15.34 2.96 -1.61
C PRO A 98 -16.14 1.80 -2.22
N LEU A 99 -15.49 0.64 -2.38
CA LEU A 99 -16.13 -0.57 -2.92
C LEU A 99 -16.91 -1.38 -1.88
N ALA A 100 -16.77 -1.12 -0.57
CA ALA A 100 -17.43 -1.91 0.48
C ALA A 100 -18.97 -1.75 0.47
N GLY A 101 -19.48 -0.67 -0.13
CA GLY A 101 -20.91 -0.45 -0.32
C GLY A 101 -21.43 -0.80 -1.72
N LEU A 102 -20.55 -1.20 -2.66
CA LEU A 102 -20.96 -1.52 -4.02
C LEU A 102 -21.56 -2.91 -4.08
N THR A 103 -22.75 -2.96 -4.65
CA THR A 103 -23.45 -4.18 -5.02
C THR A 103 -23.14 -4.54 -6.48
N ARG A 104 -23.43 -5.79 -6.85
CA ARG A 104 -23.28 -6.25 -8.25
C ARG A 104 -24.10 -5.41 -9.24
N HIS A 105 -25.17 -4.77 -8.78
CA HIS A 105 -26.02 -3.90 -9.60
C HIS A 105 -25.34 -2.58 -9.95
N ASP A 106 -24.46 -2.06 -9.10
CA ASP A 106 -23.75 -0.79 -9.33
C ASP A 106 -22.73 -0.88 -10.47
N ASN A 107 -22.34 -2.11 -10.86
CA ASN A 107 -21.44 -2.36 -11.99
C ASN A 107 -22.16 -2.60 -13.33
N ARG A 108 -23.51 -2.60 -13.35
CA ARG A 108 -24.27 -2.81 -14.59
C ARG A 108 -24.43 -1.46 -15.30
N ALA A 109 -23.87 -1.33 -16.50
CA ALA A 109 -24.14 -0.18 -17.36
C ALA A 109 -25.67 -0.07 -17.61
N SER A 110 -26.22 1.12 -17.51
CA SER A 110 -27.62 1.41 -17.84
C SER A 110 -27.84 1.14 -19.33
N ASP A 111 -28.54 0.06 -19.66
CA ASP A 111 -29.09 -0.17 -20.99
C ASP A 111 -30.12 0.93 -21.28
N SER A 112 -29.74 1.95 -22.03
CA SER A 112 -30.67 2.92 -22.60
C SER A 112 -31.39 2.27 -23.79
N PRO A 113 -32.73 2.13 -23.81
CA PRO A 113 -33.42 1.75 -25.03
C PRO A 113 -33.38 2.95 -25.99
N SER A 114 -32.78 2.76 -27.16
CA SER A 114 -32.93 3.68 -28.29
C SER A 114 -34.39 3.66 -28.75
N GLU A 115 -35.15 4.70 -28.43
CA GLU A 115 -36.45 4.95 -29.07
C GLU A 115 -36.21 5.30 -30.54
N GLU A 116 -36.46 4.32 -31.40
CA GLU A 116 -36.67 4.48 -32.83
C GLU A 116 -38.06 5.11 -33.03
N THR A 117 -38.11 6.41 -33.30
CA THR A 117 -39.32 7.06 -33.82
C THR A 117 -39.19 7.24 -35.32
N ALA A 118 -40.07 6.53 -36.04
CA ALA A 118 -40.37 6.69 -37.46
C ALA A 118 -41.26 7.93 -37.71
#